data_AF-A0A2N3KMQ2-F1
#
_entry.id   AF-A0A2N3KMQ2-F1
#
_cell.length_a   1.000
_cell.length_b   1.000
_cell.length_c   1.000
_cell.angle_alpha   90.00
_cell.angle_beta   90.00
_cell.angle_gamma   90.00
#
_symmetry.space_group_name_H-M   'P 1'
#
loop_
_entity.id
_entity.type
_entity.pdbx_description
1 polymer ?
#
loop_
_entity_poly.entity_id
_entity_poly.type
_entity_poly.pdbx_seq_one_letter_code
_entity_poly.pdbx_strand_id
1 'polypeptide(L)' 'MQRIYNGKQPGDPKQTAEVIFLIPQMDNPPLRLALGTDAVGAIEAANNARRDKLLRWKNLSSTIDFPSG' A
#
# COMPACT_ATOMS: atom_id res chain seq x y z
N MET A 1 0.40 -23.10 13.22
CA MET A 1 0.20 -22.96 11.76
C MET A 1 1.47 -22.38 11.13
N GLN A 2 2.52 -23.18 10.90
CA GLN A 2 3.87 -22.64 10.60
C GLN A 2 4.70 -23.49 9.61
N ARG A 3 4.09 -24.25 8.70
CA ARG A 3 4.81 -25.24 7.86
C ARG A 3 4.58 -25.19 6.34
N ILE A 4 3.90 -24.17 5.79
CA ILE A 4 3.56 -24.13 4.34
C ILE A 4 4.27 -22.99 3.56
N TYR A 5 5.24 -22.29 4.16
CA TYR A 5 5.92 -21.15 3.51
C TYR A 5 7.41 -21.42 3.27
N ASN A 6 7.79 -22.60 2.79
CA ASN A 6 9.16 -22.85 2.34
C ASN A 6 9.14 -23.13 0.83
N GLY A 7 9.52 -22.13 0.01
CA GLY A 7 9.71 -22.26 -1.44
C GLY A 7 8.47 -22.24 -2.34
N LYS A 8 7.26 -21.96 -1.80
CA LYS A 8 6.00 -21.87 -2.57
C LYS A 8 5.29 -20.52 -2.46
N GLN A 9 5.97 -19.49 -1.98
CA GLN A 9 5.40 -18.15 -1.98
C GLN A 9 5.19 -17.71 -3.44
N PRO A 10 4.02 -17.14 -3.79
CA PRO A 10 3.83 -16.55 -5.11
C PRO A 10 4.80 -15.38 -5.26
N GLY A 11 5.78 -15.53 -6.15
CA GLY A 11 6.83 -14.53 -6.38
C GLY A 11 8.18 -15.19 -6.60
N ASP A 12 9.01 -14.58 -7.45
CA ASP A 12 10.39 -15.01 -7.67
C ASP A 12 11.32 -14.25 -6.72
N PRO A 13 12.01 -14.94 -5.78
CA PRO A 13 12.95 -14.28 -4.87
C PRO A 13 14.08 -13.55 -5.57
N LYS A 14 14.51 -14.00 -6.76
CA LYS A 14 15.55 -13.32 -7.54
C LYS A 14 15.04 -11.98 -8.07
N GLN A 15 13.87 -11.98 -8.69
CA GLN A 15 13.23 -10.73 -9.15
C GLN A 15 12.96 -9.78 -7.99
N THR A 16 12.59 -10.32 -6.82
CA THR A 16 12.40 -9.50 -5.61
C THR A 16 13.70 -8.82 -5.18
N ALA A 17 14.81 -9.55 -5.17
CA ALA A 17 16.12 -9.00 -4.83
C ALA A 17 16.57 -7.91 -5.81
N GLU A 18 16.34 -8.12 -7.12
CA GLU A 18 16.60 -7.11 -8.16
C GLU A 18 15.81 -5.82 -7.92
N VAL A 19 14.50 -5.94 -7.64
CA VAL A 19 13.66 -4.79 -7.33
C VAL A 19 14.16 -4.03 -6.09
N ILE A 20 14.54 -4.74 -5.03
CA ILE A 20 15.08 -4.11 -3.82
C ILE A 20 16.38 -3.36 -4.10
N PHE A 21 17.25 -3.92 -4.94
CA PHE A 21 18.53 -3.30 -5.31
C PHE A 21 18.36 -2.01 -6.14
N LEU A 22 17.24 -1.88 -6.86
CA LEU A 22 16.91 -0.68 -7.63
C LEU A 22 16.41 0.48 -6.76
N ILE A 23 15.78 0.21 -5.61
CA ILE A 23 15.21 1.25 -4.72
C ILE A 23 16.21 2.38 -4.38
N PRO A 24 17.42 2.12 -3.88
CA PRO A 24 18.36 3.19 -3.53
C PRO A 24 18.90 3.97 -4.74
N GLN A 25 18.68 3.47 -5.96
CA GLN A 25 19.10 4.11 -7.21
C GLN A 25 18.01 5.03 -7.79
N MET A 26 16.81 5.05 -7.19
CA MET A 26 15.72 5.91 -7.62
C MET A 26 15.93 7.33 -7.11
N ASP A 27 15.68 8.33 -7.97
CA ASP A 27 15.72 9.74 -7.57
C ASP A 27 14.74 10.08 -6.44
N ASN A 28 13.61 9.37 -6.40
CA ASN A 28 12.58 9.51 -5.37
C ASN A 28 12.09 8.13 -4.92
N PRO A 29 12.80 7.48 -3.99
CA PRO A 29 12.48 6.12 -3.57
C PRO A 29 11.16 6.08 -2.77
N PRO A 30 10.33 5.04 -2.95
CA PRO A 30 9.07 4.93 -2.22
C PRO A 30 9.30 4.60 -0.74
N LEU A 31 8.52 5.23 0.15
CA LEU A 31 8.49 4.88 1.58
C LEU A 31 7.96 3.44 1.82
N ARG A 32 7.04 2.98 0.97
CA ARG A 32 6.45 1.64 1.02
C ARG A 32 6.33 1.09 -0.40
N LEU A 33 6.82 -0.12 -0.60
CA LEU A 33 6.74 -0.84 -1.87
C LEU A 33 5.93 -2.13 -1.68
N ALA A 34 4.88 -2.30 -2.47
CA ALA A 34 4.15 -3.56 -2.56
C ALA A 34 4.93 -4.52 -3.47
N LEU A 35 5.19 -5.74 -2.99
CA LEU A 35 5.90 -6.77 -3.74
C LEU A 35 4.94 -7.92 -4.05
N GLY A 36 4.63 -8.11 -5.33
CA GLY A 36 3.67 -9.12 -5.79
C GLY A 36 2.27 -8.53 -6.05
N THR A 37 1.53 -9.17 -6.97
CA THR A 37 0.20 -8.74 -7.41
C THR A 37 -0.88 -8.92 -6.33
N ASP A 38 -0.71 -9.91 -5.46
CA ASP A 38 -1.53 -10.14 -4.28
C ASP A 38 -1.40 -9.00 -3.27
N ALA A 39 -0.17 -8.58 -2.98
CA ALA A 39 0.12 -7.44 -2.11
C ALA A 39 -0.43 -6.14 -2.69
N VAL A 40 -0.27 -5.91 -3.99
CA VAL A 40 -0.84 -4.76 -4.70
C VAL A 40 -2.36 -4.75 -4.54
N GLY A 41 -3.05 -5.83 -4.91
CA GLY A 41 -4.51 -5.90 -4.83
C GLY A 41 -5.06 -5.73 -3.40
N ALA A 42 -4.39 -6.32 -2.40
CA ALA A 42 -4.78 -6.17 -1.00
C ALA A 42 -4.62 -4.71 -0.50
N ILE A 43 -3.52 -4.05 -0.86
CA ILE A 43 -3.26 -2.66 -0.48
C ILE A 43 -4.25 -1.72 -1.18
N GLU A 44 -4.50 -1.93 -2.48
CA GLU A 44 -5.48 -1.16 -3.24
C GLU A 44 -6.88 -1.27 -2.64
N ALA A 45 -7.35 -2.49 -2.36
CA ALA A 45 -8.66 -2.72 -1.75
C ALA A 45 -8.78 -2.02 -0.39
N ALA A 46 -7.75 -2.11 0.45
CA ALA A 46 -7.74 -1.46 1.76
C ALA A 46 -7.74 0.08 1.65
N ASN A 47 -6.97 0.62 0.71
CA ASN A 47 -6.91 2.07 0.48
C ASN A 47 -8.22 2.61 -0.08
N ASN A 48 -8.83 1.90 -1.03
CA ASN A 48 -10.14 2.26 -1.57
C ASN A 48 -11.21 2.24 -0.47
N ALA A 49 -11.25 1.20 0.36
CA ALA A 49 -12.19 1.14 1.48
C ALA A 49 -12.00 2.30 2.48
N ARG A 50 -10.75 2.72 2.76
CA ARG A 50 -10.48 3.90 3.61
C ARG A 50 -10.94 5.19 2.94
N ARG A 51 -10.65 5.34 1.64
CA ARG A 51 -11.06 6.50 0.85
C ARG A 51 -12.57 6.64 0.78
N ASP A 52 -13.29 5.55 0.56
CA ASP A 52 -14.75 5.55 0.46
C ASP A 52 -15.40 5.98 1.78
N LYS A 53 -14.85 5.52 2.92
CA LYS A 53 -15.29 5.96 4.24
C LYS A 53 -15.02 7.45 4.45
N LEU A 54 -13.83 7.93 4.08
CA LEU A 54 -13.50 9.35 4.18
C LEU A 54 -14.45 10.21 3.34
N LEU A 55 -14.72 9.81 2.10
CA LEU A 55 -15.62 10.53 1.20
C LEU A 55 -17.07 10.53 1.73
N ARG A 56 -17.55 9.41 2.26
CA ARG A 56 -18.87 9.29 2.89
C ARG A 56 -19.09 10.31 4.01
N TRP A 57 -18.06 10.55 4.82
CA TRP A 57 -18.15 11.41 5.99
C TRP A 57 -17.46 12.77 5.81
N LYS A 58 -17.02 13.10 4.60
CA LYS A 58 -16.26 14.32 4.30
C LYS A 58 -17.00 15.58 4.76
N ASN A 59 -18.25 15.74 4.32
CA ASN A 59 -19.04 16.93 4.61
C ASN A 59 -19.30 17.11 6.11
N LEU A 60 -19.61 16.02 6.82
CA LEU A 60 -19.78 16.04 8.27
C LEU A 60 -18.48 16.40 8.99
N SER A 61 -17.35 15.87 8.52
CA SER A 61 -16.05 16.10 9.13
C SER A 61 -15.54 17.53 8.90
N SER A 62 -15.96 18.21 7.82
CA SER A 62 -15.58 19.59 7.51
C SER A 62 -16.49 20.64 8.15
N THR A 63 -17.55 20.25 8.88
CA THR A 63 -18.43 21.24 9.53
C THR A 63 -17.83 21.88 10.79
N ILE A 64 -16.72 21.34 11.28
CA ILE A 64 -16.03 21.81 12.50
C ILE A 64 -14.95 22.85 12.20
N ASP A 65 -14.82 23.26 10.95
CA ASP A 65 -13.91 24.34 10.58
C ASP A 65 -14.34 25.65 11.25
N PHE A 66 -13.36 26.44 11.70
CA PHE A 66 -13.66 27.78 12.17
C PHE A 66 -14.29 28.61 11.04
N PRO A 67 -15.26 29.50 11.34
CA PRO A 67 -15.71 30.47 10.36
C PRO A 67 -14.49 31.25 9.85
N SER A 68 -14.27 31.24 8.54
CA SER A 68 -13.32 32.13 7.90
C SER A 68 -13.74 33.57 8.25
N GLY A 69 -12.95 34.22 9.11
CA GLY A 69 -13.11 35.62 9.51
C GLY A 69 -12.81 36.58 8.37
#